data_AF-Q6S957-F1
#
_entry.id   AF-Q6S957-F1
#
_cell.length_a   1.000
_cell.length_b   1.000
_cell.length_c   1.000
_cell.angle_alpha   90.00
_cell.angle_beta   90.00
_cell.angle_gamma   90.00
#
_symmetry.space_group_name_H-M   'P 1'
#
loop_
_entity.id
_entity.type
_entity.pdbx_description
1 polymer ?
#
loop_
_entity_poly.entity_id
_entity_poly.type
_entity_poly.pdbx_seq_one_letter_code
_entity_poly.pdbx_strand_id
1 'polypeptide(L)'
;VADMLKDSVEWRNELGSCINKNKENTCKTPKKCNKECTCFLKWVVKKKEEWGKIIDHFYKQENIQAGMHDITLAALLDKDLLLEIIEGTYGNAEDIKHIKDLLDEEETAVAAAIAVGENNTTIDKLL
;
A
#
# COMPACT_ATOMS: atom_id res chain seq x y z
N VAL A 1 7.94 -0.42 -5.27
CA VAL A 1 6.49 -0.14 -5.11
C VAL A 1 5.66 -1.26 -5.70
N ALA A 2 5.82 -1.61 -6.98
CA ALA A 2 5.11 -2.73 -7.63
C ALA A 2 5.10 -4.03 -6.80
N ASP A 3 6.27 -4.52 -6.37
CA ASP A 3 6.36 -5.74 -5.57
C ASP A 3 5.60 -5.66 -4.24
N MET A 4 5.62 -4.49 -3.58
CA MET A 4 4.88 -4.29 -2.32
C MET A 4 3.37 -4.32 -2.56
N LEU A 5 2.88 -3.73 -3.66
CA LEU A 5 1.46 -3.78 -4.03
C LEU A 5 1.02 -5.19 -4.38
N LYS A 6 1.87 -5.95 -5.08
CA LYS A 6 1.65 -7.36 -5.38
C LYS A 6 1.58 -8.21 -4.11
N ASP A 7 2.58 -8.10 -3.23
CA ASP A 7 2.61 -8.77 -1.93
C ASP A 7 1.33 -8.45 -1.12
N SER A 8 0.85 -7.20 -1.15
CA SER A 8 -0.39 -6.79 -0.47
C SER A 8 -1.62 -7.53 -1.01
N VAL A 9 -1.72 -7.70 -2.33
CA VAL A 9 -2.79 -8.51 -2.96
C VAL A 9 -2.69 -9.97 -2.51
N GLU A 10 -1.50 -10.55 -2.49
CA GLU A 10 -1.26 -11.92 -2.05
C GLU A 10 -1.67 -12.11 -0.59
N TRP A 11 -1.23 -11.22 0.31
CA TRP A 11 -1.61 -11.24 1.72
C TRP A 11 -3.12 -11.13 1.92
N ARG A 12 -3.81 -10.29 1.16
CA ARG A 12 -5.27 -10.17 1.20
C ARG A 12 -5.95 -11.49 0.86
N ASN A 13 -5.44 -12.20 -0.15
CA ASN A 13 -5.96 -13.51 -0.54
C ASN A 13 -5.70 -14.58 0.52
N GLU A 14 -4.48 -14.65 1.07
CA GLU A 14 -4.09 -15.60 2.11
C GLU A 14 -4.89 -15.38 3.40
N LEU A 15 -4.95 -14.14 3.87
CA LEU A 15 -5.59 -13.77 5.13
C LEU A 15 -7.10 -13.56 5.02
N GLY A 16 -7.67 -13.52 3.81
CA GLY A 16 -9.10 -13.28 3.61
C GLY A 16 -9.99 -14.29 4.36
N SER A 17 -9.52 -15.53 4.48
CA SER A 17 -10.18 -16.57 5.28
C SER A 17 -9.92 -16.45 6.79
N CYS A 18 -8.87 -15.73 7.18
CA CYS A 18 -8.38 -15.57 8.55
C CYS A 18 -8.84 -14.27 9.22
N ILE A 19 -9.27 -13.26 8.47
CA ILE A 19 -9.78 -12.00 9.02
C ILE A 19 -11.28 -12.11 9.32
N ASN A 20 -11.69 -11.66 10.51
CA ASN A 20 -13.08 -11.61 10.93
C ASN A 20 -13.68 -10.23 10.67
N LYS A 21 -14.41 -10.10 9.57
CA LYS A 21 -15.08 -8.86 9.16
C LYS A 21 -16.14 -8.36 10.15
N ASN A 22 -16.70 -9.24 11.00
CA ASN A 22 -17.74 -8.88 11.97
C ASN A 22 -17.18 -8.43 13.32
N LYS A 23 -15.88 -8.64 13.57
CA LYS A 23 -15.21 -8.28 14.82
C LYS A 23 -14.05 -7.34 14.53
N GLU A 24 -14.34 -6.19 13.93
CA GLU A 24 -13.36 -5.11 13.69
C GLU A 24 -12.11 -5.60 12.93
N ASN A 25 -12.29 -6.46 11.92
CA ASN A 25 -11.20 -7.03 11.12
C ASN A 25 -10.10 -7.75 11.94
N THR A 26 -10.46 -8.35 13.08
CA THR A 26 -9.53 -9.13 13.91
C THR A 26 -9.19 -10.49 13.31
N CYS A 27 -8.00 -11.01 13.63
CA CYS A 27 -7.60 -12.35 13.23
C CYS A 27 -8.41 -13.44 13.95
N LYS A 28 -8.88 -14.42 13.18
CA LYS A 28 -9.57 -15.60 13.69
C LYS A 28 -8.62 -16.45 14.53
N THR A 29 -9.16 -17.06 15.57
CA THR A 29 -8.45 -17.82 16.60
C THR A 29 -7.87 -19.20 16.23
N PRO A 30 -8.06 -19.82 15.03
CA PRO A 30 -7.29 -21.01 14.68
C PRO A 30 -5.78 -20.72 14.71
N LYS A 31 -4.96 -21.66 15.24
CA LYS A 31 -3.50 -21.50 15.36
C LYS A 31 -2.83 -21.11 14.02
N LYS A 32 -3.35 -21.61 12.89
CA LYS A 32 -2.86 -21.28 11.54
C LYS A 32 -3.03 -19.79 11.24
N CYS A 33 -4.23 -19.25 11.40
CA CYS A 33 -4.53 -17.83 11.17
C CYS A 33 -3.73 -16.90 12.10
N ASN A 34 -3.54 -17.28 13.38
CA ASN A 34 -2.70 -16.49 14.28
C ASN A 34 -1.25 -16.40 13.80
N LYS A 35 -0.69 -17.50 13.27
CA LYS A 35 0.67 -17.51 12.71
C LYS A 35 0.76 -16.65 11.45
N GLU A 36 -0.17 -16.82 10.51
CA GLU A 36 -0.20 -16.05 9.25
C GLU A 36 -0.36 -14.55 9.51
N CYS A 37 -1.29 -14.16 10.39
CA CYS A 37 -1.45 -12.78 10.81
C CYS A 37 -0.21 -12.19 11.48
N THR A 38 0.49 -12.99 12.31
CA THR A 38 1.73 -12.54 12.95
C THR A 38 2.85 -12.34 11.92
N CYS A 39 2.92 -13.20 10.90
CA CYS A 39 3.85 -13.06 9.78
C CYS A 39 3.54 -11.80 8.97
N PHE A 40 2.26 -11.57 8.65
CA PHE A 40 1.82 -10.36 7.96
C PHE A 40 2.17 -9.09 8.73
N LEU A 41 1.89 -9.04 10.05
CA LEU A 41 2.25 -7.88 10.87
C LEU A 41 3.76 -7.59 10.82
N LYS A 42 4.61 -8.63 10.86
CA LYS A 42 6.06 -8.47 10.70
C LYS A 42 6.45 -7.95 9.31
N TRP A 43 5.76 -8.42 8.27
CA TRP A 43 5.95 -7.94 6.90
C TRP A 43 5.58 -6.44 6.80
N VAL A 44 4.44 -6.02 7.34
CA VAL A 44 4.00 -4.61 7.37
C VAL A 44 5.03 -3.73 8.06
N VAL A 45 5.50 -4.11 9.26
CA VAL A 45 6.53 -3.35 10.00
C VAL A 45 7.79 -3.20 9.17
N LYS A 46 8.27 -4.28 8.54
CA LYS A 46 9.44 -4.24 7.68
C LYS A 46 9.24 -3.33 6.47
N LYS A 47 8.07 -3.38 5.84
CA LYS A 47 7.76 -2.54 4.68
C LYS A 47 7.64 -1.07 5.03
N LYS A 48 7.12 -0.74 6.22
CA LYS A 48 7.11 0.63 6.74
C LYS A 48 8.52 1.19 6.94
N GLU A 49 9.44 0.38 7.46
CA GLU A 49 10.86 0.76 7.59
C GLU A 49 11.56 0.93 6.24
N GLU A 50 11.31 0.03 5.29
CA GLU A 50 11.83 0.12 3.92
C GLU A 50 11.29 1.38 3.22
N TRP A 51 9.99 1.65 3.36
CA TRP A 51 9.33 2.80 2.78
C TRP A 51 9.87 4.12 3.33
N GLY A 52 10.02 4.24 4.65
CA GLY A 52 10.62 5.43 5.27
C GLY A 52 12.00 5.77 4.71
N LYS A 53 12.85 4.75 4.48
CA LYS A 53 14.18 4.95 3.87
C LYS A 53 14.10 5.38 2.41
N ILE A 54 13.13 4.88 1.65
CA ILE A 54 12.89 5.28 0.26
C ILE A 54 12.47 6.75 0.22
N ILE A 55 11.55 7.14 1.09
CA ILE A 55 11.11 8.53 1.25
C ILE A 55 12.30 9.44 1.62
N ASP A 56 13.08 9.09 2.65
CA ASP A 56 14.26 9.84 3.06
C ASP A 56 15.28 10.02 1.91
N HIS A 57 15.44 9.00 1.07
CA HIS A 57 16.29 9.11 -0.12
C HIS A 57 15.67 9.99 -1.20
N PHE A 58 14.35 9.88 -1.42
CA PHE A 58 13.62 10.70 -2.38
C PHE A 58 13.75 12.20 -2.08
N TYR A 59 13.67 12.59 -0.80
CA TYR A 59 13.85 13.97 -0.34
C TYR A 59 15.28 14.53 -0.49
N LYS A 60 16.28 13.68 -0.75
CA LYS A 60 17.67 14.10 -0.99
C LYS A 60 17.97 14.42 -2.44
N GLN A 61 17.01 14.22 -3.35
CA GLN A 61 17.18 14.51 -4.77
C GLN A 61 17.25 16.02 -5.01
N GLU A 62 18.44 16.52 -5.37
CA GLU A 62 18.74 17.95 -5.56
C GLU A 62 18.22 18.50 -6.90
N ASN A 63 17.88 17.63 -7.85
CA ASN A 63 17.30 17.99 -9.14
C ASN A 63 15.80 18.29 -9.07
N ILE A 64 15.16 18.02 -7.93
CA ILE A 64 13.78 18.42 -7.66
C ILE A 64 13.81 19.80 -7.00
N GLN A 65 13.03 20.74 -7.54
CA GLN A 65 12.96 22.11 -7.02
C GLN A 65 12.57 22.10 -5.53
N ALA A 66 13.22 22.96 -4.74
CA ALA A 66 12.95 23.09 -3.31
C ALA A 66 11.45 23.36 -3.04
N GLY A 67 10.86 22.58 -2.14
CA GLY A 67 9.43 22.63 -1.82
C GLY A 67 8.52 21.84 -2.78
N MET A 68 9.09 21.18 -3.80
CA MET A 68 8.32 20.37 -4.75
C MET A 68 8.43 18.87 -4.47
N HIS A 69 9.20 18.42 -3.48
CA HIS A 69 9.36 17.00 -3.17
C HIS A 69 8.02 16.34 -2.81
N ASP A 70 7.24 16.94 -1.90
CA ASP A 70 5.93 16.43 -1.50
C ASP A 70 4.98 16.31 -2.68
N ILE A 71 4.93 17.37 -3.51
CA ILE A 71 4.08 17.44 -4.70
C ILE A 71 4.50 16.40 -5.73
N THR A 72 5.81 16.26 -5.96
CA THR A 72 6.37 15.30 -6.92
C THR A 72 6.12 13.87 -6.46
N LEU A 73 6.33 13.58 -5.18
CA LEU A 73 6.06 12.29 -4.58
C LEU A 73 4.57 11.95 -4.67
N ALA A 74 3.69 12.90 -4.31
CA ALA A 74 2.24 12.72 -4.40
C ALA A 74 1.81 12.46 -5.84
N ALA A 75 2.33 13.20 -6.82
CA ALA A 75 2.04 12.98 -8.23
C ALA A 75 2.50 11.59 -8.72
N LEU A 76 3.71 11.15 -8.34
CA LEU A 76 4.23 9.82 -8.70
C LEU A 76 3.43 8.66 -8.08
N LEU A 77 2.80 8.90 -6.93
CA LEU A 77 1.97 7.93 -6.21
C LEU A 77 0.47 8.10 -6.49
N ASP A 78 0.10 9.05 -7.35
CA ASP A 78 -1.25 9.15 -7.87
C ASP A 78 -1.62 7.84 -8.57
N LYS A 79 -2.86 7.40 -8.37
CA LYS A 79 -3.32 6.07 -8.79
C LYS A 79 -3.11 5.85 -10.28
N ASP A 80 -3.50 6.80 -11.12
CA ASP A 80 -3.50 6.62 -12.56
C ASP A 80 -2.06 6.58 -13.10
N LEU A 81 -1.21 7.51 -12.65
CA LEU A 81 0.21 7.52 -13.04
C LEU A 81 0.98 6.31 -12.49
N LEU A 82 0.70 5.90 -11.26
CA LEU A 82 1.34 4.75 -10.64
C LEU A 82 1.02 3.45 -11.41
N LEU A 83 -0.25 3.26 -11.80
CA LEU A 83 -0.66 2.12 -12.61
C LEU A 83 0.02 2.13 -13.99
N GLU A 84 0.09 3.28 -14.66
CA GLU A 84 0.79 3.42 -15.94
C GLU A 84 2.28 3.06 -15.82
N ILE A 85 2.96 3.55 -14.77
CA ILE A 85 4.37 3.23 -14.50
C ILE A 85 4.56 1.72 -14.29
N ILE A 86 3.69 1.08 -13.49
CA ILE A 86 3.77 -0.36 -13.22
C ILE A 86 3.50 -1.17 -14.50
N GLU A 87 2.51 -0.77 -15.29
CA GLU A 87 2.18 -1.41 -16.56
C GLU A 87 3.33 -1.33 -17.55
N GLY A 88 3.89 -0.13 -17.76
CA GLY A 88 5.00 0.09 -18.68
C GLY A 88 6.30 -0.61 -18.28
N THR A 89 6.48 -0.95 -17.00
CA THR A 89 7.70 -1.58 -16.48
C THR A 89 7.61 -3.11 -16.39
N TYR A 90 6.47 -3.66 -15.96
CA TYR A 90 6.32 -5.10 -15.70
C TYR A 90 5.42 -5.83 -16.71
N GLY A 91 4.55 -5.12 -17.45
CA GLY A 91 3.75 -5.70 -18.54
C GLY A 91 2.76 -6.82 -18.16
N ASN A 92 2.46 -7.02 -16.88
CA ASN A 92 1.57 -8.10 -16.42
C ASN A 92 0.15 -7.58 -16.15
N ALA A 93 -0.73 -7.68 -17.15
CA ALA A 93 -2.11 -7.20 -17.12
C ALA A 93 -2.97 -7.79 -15.98
N GLU A 94 -2.72 -9.03 -15.56
CA GLU A 94 -3.50 -9.67 -14.49
C GLU A 94 -3.11 -9.15 -13.12
N ASP A 95 -1.80 -9.03 -12.84
CA ASP A 95 -1.29 -8.43 -11.60
C ASP A 95 -1.75 -6.97 -11.47
N ILE A 96 -1.71 -6.20 -12.58
CA ILE A 96 -2.15 -4.80 -12.61
C ILE A 96 -3.63 -4.66 -12.28
N LYS A 97 -4.47 -5.57 -12.78
CA LYS A 97 -5.91 -5.56 -12.48
C LYS A 97 -6.16 -5.70 -10.98
N HIS A 98 -5.51 -6.68 -10.33
CA HIS A 98 -5.67 -6.88 -8.90
C HIS A 98 -5.09 -5.73 -8.06
N ILE A 99 -3.99 -5.12 -8.51
CA ILE A 99 -3.42 -3.92 -7.89
C ILE A 99 -4.38 -2.74 -8.02
N LYS A 100 -5.01 -2.56 -9.19
CA LYS A 100 -6.03 -1.53 -9.39
C LYS A 100 -7.21 -1.72 -8.45
N ASP A 101 -7.75 -2.93 -8.36
CA ASP A 101 -8.86 -3.24 -7.45
C ASP A 101 -8.48 -2.93 -5.99
N LEU A 102 -7.25 -3.26 -5.57
CA LEU A 102 -6.68 -2.91 -4.26
C LEU A 102 -6.66 -1.39 -4.04
N LEU A 103 -6.16 -0.61 -5.00
CA LEU A 103 -6.04 0.84 -4.89
C LEU A 103 -7.41 1.54 -4.92
N ASP A 104 -8.37 1.04 -5.70
CA ASP A 104 -9.74 1.57 -5.75
C ASP A 104 -10.46 1.39 -4.41
N GLU A 105 -10.30 0.23 -3.76
CA GLU A 105 -10.84 -0.01 -2.41
C GLU A 105 -10.22 0.95 -1.38
N GLU A 106 -8.90 1.13 -1.41
CA GLU A 106 -8.23 2.05 -0.49
C GLU A 106 -8.59 3.51 -0.75
N GLU A 107 -8.75 3.95 -2.00
CA GLU A 107 -9.17 5.32 -2.33
C GLU A 107 -10.53 5.66 -1.71
N THR A 108 -11.47 4.72 -1.70
CA THR A 108 -12.76 4.91 -1.02
C THR A 108 -12.60 5.06 0.50
N ALA A 109 -11.69 4.29 1.11
CA ALA A 109 -11.37 4.40 2.53
C ALA A 109 -10.60 5.71 2.86
N VAL A 110 -9.69 6.11 1.98
CA VAL A 110 -8.90 7.35 2.02
C VAL A 110 -9.82 8.56 2.04
N ALA A 111 -10.79 8.62 1.12
CA ALA A 111 -11.75 9.71 1.03
C ALA A 111 -12.60 9.82 2.30
N ALA A 112 -12.98 8.69 2.89
CA ALA A 112 -13.68 8.65 4.17
C ALA A 112 -12.80 9.15 5.34
N ALA A 113 -11.50 8.81 5.36
CA ALA A 113 -10.57 9.25 6.40
C ALA A 113 -10.16 10.74 6.28
N ILE A 114 -10.02 11.27 5.07
CA ILE A 114 -9.74 12.71 4.84
C ILE A 114 -10.90 13.57 5.34
N ALA A 115 -12.15 13.11 5.21
CA ALA A 115 -13.31 13.77 5.81
C ALA A 115 -13.23 13.87 7.35
N VAL A 116 -12.33 13.10 7.98
CA VAL A 116 -12.06 13.09 9.43
C VAL A 116 -10.70 13.74 9.78
N GLY A 117 -9.93 14.19 8.78
CA GLY A 117 -8.73 15.04 8.98
C GLY A 117 -7.36 14.35 8.90
N GLU A 118 -7.24 13.15 8.32
CA GLU A 118 -5.95 12.45 8.17
C GLU A 118 -5.28 12.67 6.79
N ASN A 119 -4.04 13.19 6.78
CA ASN A 119 -3.24 13.47 5.58
C ASN A 119 -2.11 12.43 5.39
N ASN A 120 -2.39 11.29 4.76
CA ASN A 120 -1.41 10.24 4.45
C ASN A 120 -1.42 9.94 2.93
N THR A 121 -0.28 9.54 2.34
CA THR A 121 -0.24 9.10 0.94
C THR A 121 -0.94 7.74 0.75
N THR A 122 -1.23 7.35 -0.51
CA THR A 122 -1.83 6.05 -0.84
C THR A 122 -1.02 4.87 -0.27
N ILE A 123 0.31 4.93 -0.36
CA ILE A 123 1.19 3.89 0.19
C ILE A 123 1.24 3.94 1.72
N ASP A 124 1.23 5.13 2.32
CA ASP A 124 1.20 5.26 3.78
C ASP A 124 -0.12 4.75 4.40
N LYS A 125 -1.20 4.67 3.61
CA LYS A 125 -2.47 4.08 4.05
C LYS A 125 -2.52 2.57 3.86
N LEU A 126 -1.76 2.04 2.91
CA LEU A 126 -1.57 0.61 2.72
C LEU A 126 -0.65 -0.05 3.78
N LEU A 127 0.14 0.72 4.54
CA LEU A 127 1.13 0.25 5.52
C LEU A 127 0.84 0.67 6.97
#